data_AF-A0AAV4C926-F1
#
_entry.id   AF-A0AAV4C926-F1
#
_cell.length_a   1.000
_cell.length_b   1.000
_cell.length_c   1.000
_cell.angle_alpha   90.00
_cell.angle_beta   90.00
_cell.angle_gamma   90.00
#
_symmetry.space_group_name_H-M   'P 1'
#
loop_
_entity.id
_entity.type
_entity.pdbx_description
1 polymer ?
#
loop_
_entity_poly.entity_id
_entity_poly.type
_entity_poly.pdbx_seq_one_letter_code
_entity_poly.pdbx_strand_id
1 'polypeptide(L)'
;MVISKKSSDPKCNLVSKGEQIKQVTKFKYLGYLITSDGRCTSEISNRIAMVKDTFQKMNPILANTNINKVPDDGDNDDDDDDDDDDDDDDDDDDDDEDDCYRF
;
A
#
# COMPACT_ATOMS: atom_id res chain seq x y z
N MET A 1 19.73 1.59 -19.50
CA MET A 1 21.07 1.20 -19.00
C MET A 1 20.88 0.02 -18.04
N VAL A 2 21.21 -1.19 -18.46
CA VAL A 2 21.04 -2.40 -17.63
C VAL A 2 22.36 -2.70 -16.94
N ILE A 3 22.42 -2.50 -15.63
CA ILE A 3 23.60 -2.78 -14.81
C ILE A 3 23.39 -4.15 -14.16
N SER A 4 23.77 -5.22 -14.87
CA SER A 4 23.90 -6.55 -14.25
C SER A 4 25.22 -6.63 -13.51
N LYS A 5 25.16 -6.45 -12.18
CA LYS A 5 26.31 -6.61 -11.28
C LYS A 5 26.44 -8.09 -10.94
N LYS A 6 27.63 -8.68 -11.12
CA LYS A 6 27.92 -10.08 -10.75
C LYS A 6 27.54 -10.32 -9.28
N SER A 7 26.88 -11.45 -9.03
CA SER A 7 26.20 -11.86 -7.79
C SER A 7 27.13 -12.26 -6.64
N SER A 8 28.22 -11.52 -6.41
CA SER A 8 29.09 -11.75 -5.27
C SER A 8 29.01 -10.57 -4.33
N ASP A 9 28.40 -10.76 -3.16
CA ASP A 9 28.45 -9.76 -2.10
C ASP A 9 29.92 -9.50 -1.74
N PRO A 10 30.37 -8.24 -1.70
CA PRO A 10 31.74 -7.93 -1.32
C PRO A 10 32.00 -8.41 0.11
N LYS A 11 33.07 -9.18 0.32
CA LYS A 11 33.46 -9.66 1.65
C LYS A 11 34.27 -8.59 2.38
N CYS A 12 33.77 -8.14 3.53
CA CYS A 12 34.43 -7.17 4.38
C CYS A 12 35.36 -7.87 5.38
N ASN A 13 36.65 -7.51 5.38
CA ASN A 13 37.64 -8.02 6.33
C ASN A 13 38.06 -6.93 7.36
N LEU A 14 37.18 -5.97 7.65
CA LEU A 14 37.49 -4.89 8.59
C LEU A 14 37.52 -5.39 10.03
N VAL A 15 38.56 -4.97 10.75
CA VAL A 15 38.77 -5.25 12.16
C VAL A 15 38.78 -3.93 12.91
N SER A 16 37.92 -3.79 13.93
CA SER A 16 37.87 -2.64 14.81
C SER A 16 38.25 -3.07 16.22
N LYS A 17 39.29 -2.46 16.80
CA LYS A 17 39.78 -2.78 18.16
C LYS A 17 40.07 -4.28 18.41
N GLY A 18 40.44 -5.01 17.36
CA GLY A 18 40.70 -6.46 17.43
C GLY A 18 39.49 -7.36 17.16
N GLU A 19 38.29 -6.79 16.99
CA GLU A 19 37.07 -7.53 16.65
C GLU A 19 36.72 -7.40 15.16
N GLN A 20 36.31 -8.50 14.53
CA GLN A 20 35.79 -8.46 13.16
C GLN A 20 34.42 -7.79 13.13
N ILE A 21 34.25 -6.83 12.21
CA ILE A 21 32.96 -6.16 12.02
C ILE A 21 31.98 -7.15 11.39
N LYS A 22 30.79 -7.28 11.99
CA LYS A 22 29.72 -8.14 11.50
C LYS A 22 29.18 -7.63 10.17
N GLN A 23 29.31 -8.44 9.12
CA GLN A 23 28.66 -8.19 7.84
C GLN A 23 27.19 -8.67 7.90
N VAL A 24 26.27 -7.80 7.51
CA VAL A 24 24.83 -8.07 7.47
C VAL A 24 24.27 -7.74 6.09
N THR A 25 23.21 -8.46 5.69
CA THR A 25 22.53 -8.26 4.40
C THR A 25 21.49 -7.13 4.46
N LYS A 26 20.97 -6.84 5.65
CA LYS A 26 19.98 -5.80 5.91
C LYS A 26 20.37 -5.05 7.18
N PHE A 27 20.31 -3.73 7.13
CA PHE A 27 20.64 -2.87 8.26
C PHE A 27 19.70 -1.66 8.29
N LYS A 28 19.18 -1.33 9.47
CA LYS A 28 18.36 -0.13 9.65
C LYS A 28 19.26 1.04 10.01
N TYR A 29 19.28 2.06 9.16
CA TYR A 29 20.05 3.27 9.37
C TYR A 29 19.17 4.50 9.19
N LEU A 30 19.14 5.37 10.20
CA LEU A 30 18.31 6.59 10.22
C LEU A 30 16.83 6.34 9.88
N GLY A 31 16.31 5.17 10.27
CA GLY A 31 14.93 4.77 9.98
C GLY A 31 14.72 4.01 8.67
N TYR A 32 15.69 4.03 7.74
CA TYR A 32 15.61 3.37 6.44
C TYR A 32 16.26 1.99 6.46
N LEU A 33 15.68 1.03 5.74
CA LEU A 33 16.29 -0.27 5.51
C LEU A 33 17.29 -0.21 4.35
N ILE A 34 18.56 -0.48 4.65
CA ILE A 34 19.64 -0.59 3.67
C ILE A 34 19.95 -2.07 3.45
N THR A 35 19.97 -2.50 2.19
CA THR A 35 20.33 -3.87 1.78
C THR A 35 21.75 -3.92 1.21
N SER A 36 22.39 -5.10 1.26
CA SER A 36 23.80 -5.29 0.83
C SER A 36 24.04 -5.01 -0.66
N ASP A 37 23.01 -5.17 -1.49
CA ASP A 37 23.02 -4.81 -2.91
C ASP A 37 22.89 -3.30 -3.17
N GLY A 38 22.75 -2.49 -2.11
CA GLY A 38 22.62 -1.05 -2.16
C GLY A 38 21.29 -0.57 -2.73
N ARG A 39 20.30 -1.46 -2.84
CA ARG A 39 18.98 -1.14 -3.38
C ARG A 39 18.03 -0.69 -2.27
N CYS A 40 17.06 0.13 -2.63
CA CYS A 40 16.00 0.58 -1.71
C CYS A 40 14.64 -0.08 -2.03
N THR A 41 14.61 -1.11 -2.87
CA THR A 41 13.37 -1.76 -3.32
C THR A 41 12.53 -2.27 -2.16
N SER A 42 13.13 -3.00 -1.21
CA SER A 42 12.40 -3.48 -0.03
C SER A 42 11.87 -2.34 0.86
N GLU A 43 12.62 -1.25 1.01
CA GLU A 43 12.17 -0.08 1.77
C GLU A 43 11.00 0.62 1.07
N ILE A 44 11.04 0.76 -0.25
CA ILE A 44 9.94 1.33 -1.04
C ILE A 44 8.69 0.47 -0.90
N SER A 45 8.81 -0.86 -1.07
CA SER A 45 7.69 -1.78 -0.89
C SER A 45 7.08 -1.68 0.52
N ASN A 46 7.92 -1.62 1.56
CA ASN A 46 7.45 -1.43 2.93
C ASN A 46 6.67 -0.12 3.10
N ARG A 47 7.13 0.98 2.49
CA ARG A 47 6.43 2.27 2.54
C ARG A 47 5.08 2.23 1.84
N ILE A 48 5.02 1.60 0.67
CA ILE A 48 3.75 1.44 -0.05
C ILE A 48 2.76 0.63 0.80
N ALA A 49 3.22 -0.46 1.42
CA ALA A 49 2.38 -1.27 2.29
C ALA A 49 1.85 -0.47 3.49
N MET A 50 2.71 0.31 4.16
CA MET A 50 2.29 1.19 5.26
C MET A 50 1.25 2.21 4.79
N VAL A 51 1.46 2.84 3.64
CA VAL A 51 0.50 3.82 3.09
C VAL A 51 -0.84 3.15 2.80
N LYS A 52 -0.86 1.98 2.15
CA LYS A 52 -2.08 1.22 1.88
C LYS A 52 -2.86 0.90 3.16
N ASP A 53 -2.18 0.39 4.18
CA ASP A 53 -2.78 0.08 5.48
C ASP A 53 -3.35 1.35 6.16
N THR A 54 -2.60 2.45 6.15
CA THR A 54 -3.11 3.73 6.70
C THR A 54 -4.29 4.27 5.91
N PHE A 55 -4.28 4.14 4.58
CA PHE A 55 -5.35 4.59 3.71
C PHE A 55 -6.64 3.78 3.95
N GLN A 56 -6.54 2.45 4.04
CA GLN A 56 -7.65 1.57 4.38
C GLN A 56 -8.27 1.93 5.73
N LYS A 57 -7.44 2.27 6.73
CA LYS A 57 -7.91 2.74 8.04
C LYS A 57 -8.66 4.08 7.98
N MET A 58 -8.35 4.93 7.00
CA MET A 58 -9.02 6.22 6.78
C MET A 58 -10.31 6.09 5.95
N ASN A 59 -10.60 4.91 5.38
CA ASN A 59 -11.79 4.67 4.56
C ASN A 59 -13.11 5.14 5.21
N PRO A 60 -13.35 4.95 6.52
CA PRO A 60 -14.59 5.43 7.15
C PRO A 60 -14.77 6.95 7.12
N ILE A 61 -13.68 7.71 6.97
CA ILE A 61 -13.73 9.18 6.84
C ILE A 61 -13.88 9.53 5.35
N LEU A 62 -13.12 8.87 4.48
CA LEU A 62 -13.07 9.16 3.05
C LEU A 62 -14.36 8.76 2.32
N ALA A 63 -15.00 7.67 2.73
CA ALA A 63 -16.22 7.15 2.14
C ALA A 63 -17.50 7.70 2.80
N ASN A 64 -17.39 8.57 3.81
CA ASN A 64 -18.55 9.11 4.50
C ASN A 64 -19.15 10.29 3.72
N THR A 65 -20.27 10.05 3.05
CA THR A 65 -21.05 11.06 2.32
C THR A 65 -21.79 12.04 3.24
N ASN A 66 -21.90 11.75 4.54
CA ASN A 66 -22.66 12.58 5.48
C ASN A 66 -21.92 13.83 5.95
N ILE A 67 -20.67 14.06 5.52
CA ILE A 67 -19.88 15.22 5.95
C ILE A 67 -20.42 16.54 5.37
N ASN A 68 -21.18 16.49 4.26
CA ASN A 68 -21.73 17.65 3.57
C ASN A 68 -23.26 17.78 3.62
N LYS A 69 -23.95 17.03 4.51
CA LYS A 69 -25.42 17.17 4.61
C LYS A 69 -25.76 18.54 5.20
N VAL A 70 -26.11 19.48 4.32
CA VAL A 70 -26.91 20.67 4.64
C VAL A 70 -28.19 20.18 5.32
N PRO A 71 -28.72 20.86 6.36
CA PRO A 71 -30.00 20.51 6.94
C PRO A 71 -31.04 20.30 5.84
N ASP A 72 -31.72 19.17 5.89
CA ASP A 72 -32.83 18.85 5.01
C ASP A 72 -34.03 19.68 5.46
N ASP A 73 -34.19 20.84 4.82
CA ASP A 73 -35.36 21.70 4.96
C ASP A 73 -36.47 20.99 4.17
N GLY A 74 -37.14 20.01 4.79
CA GLY A 74 -38.11 19.15 4.10
C GLY A 74 -39.22 19.94 3.41
N ASP A 75 -39.09 20.10 2.09
CA ASP A 75 -40.19 20.40 1.19
C ASP A 75 -40.73 19.06 0.69
N ASN A 76 -41.82 18.61 1.31
CA ASN A 76 -42.64 17.49 0.84
C ASN A 76 -43.35 17.94 -0.45
N ASP A 77 -42.75 17.67 -1.60
CA ASP A 77 -43.47 17.59 -2.86
C ASP A 77 -43.63 16.11 -3.20
N ASP A 78 -44.77 15.56 -2.77
CA ASP A 78 -45.31 14.29 -3.23
C ASP A 78 -45.61 14.41 -4.74
N ASP A 79 -44.65 14.05 -5.58
CA ASP A 79 -44.92 13.75 -6.99
C ASP A 79 -44.52 12.29 -7.25
N ASP A 80 -45.54 11.44 -7.07
CA ASP A 80 -45.59 10.07 -7.61
C ASP A 80 -45.40 10.13 -9.13
N ASP A 81 -44.21 9.78 -9.61
CA ASP A 81 -44.05 9.31 -10.99
C ASP A 81 -43.30 7.98 -10.93
N ASP A 82 -44.12 6.93 -10.87
CA ASP A 82 -43.81 5.58 -11.30
C ASP A 82 -43.27 5.65 -12.74
N ASP A 83 -41.97 5.39 -12.92
CA ASP A 83 -41.48 4.87 -14.20
C ASP A 83 -40.50 3.73 -13.88
N ASP A 84 -41.08 2.54 -13.92
CA ASP A 84 -40.42 1.27 -14.17
C ASP A 84 -39.47 1.44 -15.37
N ASP A 85 -38.18 1.21 -15.17
CA ASP A 85 -37.33 0.68 -16.23
C ASP A 85 -36.31 -0.26 -15.57
N ASP A 86 -36.68 -1.54 -15.63
CA ASP A 86 -35.82 -2.70 -15.49
C ASP A 86 -34.66 -2.58 -16.47
N ASP A 87 -33.43 -2.49 -15.97
CA ASP A 87 -32.23 -2.89 -16.72
C ASP A 87 -31.32 -3.68 -15.74
N ASP A 88 -31.66 -4.96 -15.61
CA ASP A 88 -30.79 -6.00 -15.05
C ASP A 88 -29.56 -6.18 -15.97
N ASP A 89 -28.54 -5.36 -15.78
CA ASP A 89 -27.18 -5.61 -16.30
C ASP A 89 -26.27 -6.07 -15.14
N ASP A 90 -26.54 -7.28 -14.64
CA ASP A 90 -25.60 -8.03 -13.80
C ASP A 90 -24.54 -8.71 -14.69
N ASP A 91 -23.58 -7.91 -15.16
CA ASP A 91 -22.27 -8.44 -15.61
C ASP A 91 -21.42 -8.72 -14.36
N ASP A 92 -21.63 -9.91 -13.78
CA ASP A 92 -20.76 -10.52 -12.76
C ASP A 92 -19.40 -10.88 -13.39
N ASP A 93 -18.52 -9.89 -13.55
CA ASP A 93 -17.08 -10.11 -13.69
C ASP A 93 -16.50 -10.39 -12.30
N ASP A 94 -16.60 -11.66 -11.88
CA ASP A 94 -15.88 -12.24 -10.74
C ASP A 94 -14.35 -12.21 -11.01
N ASP A 95 -13.73 -11.05 -10.79
CA ASP A 95 -12.28 -10.92 -10.63
C ASP A 95 -11.89 -11.36 -9.20
N ASP A 96 -11.82 -12.68 -9.01
CA ASP A 96 -11.15 -13.31 -7.85
C ASP A 96 -9.63 -12.98 -7.90
N GLU A 97 -9.25 -11.77 -7.47
CA GLU A 97 -7.86 -11.43 -7.19
C GLU A 97 -7.38 -12.23 -5.97
N ASP A 98 -6.63 -13.30 -6.27
CA ASP A 98 -5.80 -14.10 -5.39
C ASP A 98 -5.32 -13.38 -4.11
N ASP A 99 -5.81 -13.87 -2.96
CA ASP A 99 -5.29 -13.66 -1.62
C ASP A 99 -3.84 -14.15 -1.50
N CYS A 100 -2.90 -13.39 -2.03
CA CYS A 100 -1.49 -13.65 -1.84
C CYS A 100 -0.82 -12.35 -1.43
N TYR A 101 -0.91 -11.96 -0.15
CA TYR A 101 0.14 -11.24 0.61
C TYR A 101 -0.34 -10.95 2.05
N ARG A 102 -0.45 -12.00 2.88
CA ARG A 102 -0.41 -11.87 4.34
C ARG A 102 1.06 -11.95 4.80
N PHE A 103 1.58 -10.86 5.36
CA PHE A 103 2.82 -10.83 6.14
C PHE A 103 2.53 -10.98 7.62
#